data_AF-A0A7V7C359-F1
#
_entry.id   AF-A0A7V7C359-F1
#
_cell.length_a   1.000
_cell.length_b   1.000
_cell.length_c   1.000
_cell.angle_alpha   90.00
_cell.angle_beta   90.00
_cell.angle_gamma   90.00
#
_symmetry.space_group_name_H-M   'P 1'
#
loop_
_entity.id
_entity.type
_entity.pdbx_description
1 polymer ?
#
loop_
_entity_poly.entity_id
_entity_poly.type
_entity_poly.pdbx_seq_one_letter_code
_entity_poly.pdbx_strand_id
1 'polypeptide(L)'
;FIEKSFPRTKNDVYAAFVERGLNLLQKGGMLGAITSRTGFFLSSFTKWRQEILLKEARPTVFADLGYGVMDSAMVEAAAYCLEARL
;
A
#
# COMPACT_ATOMS: atom_id res chain seq x y z
N PHE A 1 -1.27 2.46 -19.28
CA PHE A 1 -1.95 1.35 -18.58
C PHE A 1 -2.38 1.76 -17.18
N ILE A 2 -1.45 2.07 -16.26
CA ILE A 2 -1.76 2.38 -14.84
C ILE A 2 -2.83 3.47 -14.71
N GLU A 3 -2.71 4.59 -15.41
CA GLU A 3 -3.71 5.67 -15.32
C GLU A 3 -5.15 5.24 -15.67
N LYS A 4 -5.29 4.30 -16.60
CA LYS A 4 -6.59 3.75 -17.01
C LYS A 4 -7.10 2.68 -16.03
N SER A 5 -6.21 1.80 -15.56
CA SER A 5 -6.57 0.62 -14.76
C SER A 5 -6.63 0.90 -13.25
N PHE A 6 -5.86 1.87 -12.77
CA PHE A 6 -5.71 2.21 -11.35
C PHE A 6 -5.73 3.74 -11.16
N PRO A 7 -6.84 4.42 -11.51
CA PRO A 7 -6.90 5.89 -11.48
C PRO A 7 -6.69 6.48 -10.09
N ARG A 8 -6.99 5.73 -9.02
CA ARG A 8 -6.83 6.15 -7.62
C ARG A 8 -5.37 6.18 -7.16
N THR A 9 -4.53 5.36 -7.78
CA THR A 9 -3.13 5.13 -7.37
C THR A 9 -2.14 5.41 -8.51
N LYS A 10 -2.60 6.03 -9.61
CA LYS A 10 -1.81 6.26 -10.82
C LYS A 10 -0.50 7.04 -10.64
N ASN A 11 -0.41 7.83 -9.57
CA ASN A 11 0.76 8.65 -9.28
C ASN A 11 1.86 7.89 -8.53
N ASP A 12 1.57 6.68 -8.03
CA ASP A 12 2.52 5.89 -7.27
C ASP A 12 2.38 4.40 -7.59
N VAL A 13 3.47 3.82 -8.10
CA VAL A 13 3.46 2.44 -8.56
C VAL A 13 3.21 1.46 -7.41
N TYR A 14 3.83 1.63 -6.24
CA TYR A 14 3.62 0.67 -5.14
C TYR A 14 2.17 0.73 -4.65
N ALA A 15 1.56 1.91 -4.62
CA ALA A 15 0.15 2.05 -4.24
C ALA A 15 -0.77 1.29 -5.20
N ALA A 16 -0.47 1.33 -6.51
CA ALA A 16 -1.20 0.56 -7.52
C ALA A 16 -0.99 -0.96 -7.38
N PHE A 17 0.21 -1.39 -6.98
CA PHE A 17 0.47 -2.80 -6.67
C PHE A 17 -0.31 -3.29 -5.44
N VAL A 18 -0.41 -2.47 -4.39
CA VAL A 18 -1.22 -2.79 -3.21
C VAL A 18 -2.70 -2.88 -3.57
N GLU A 19 -3.23 -1.90 -4.32
CA GLU A 19 -4.61 -1.93 -4.82
C GLU A 19 -4.88 -3.18 -5.68
N ARG A 20 -3.97 -3.49 -6.61
CA ARG A 20 -4.11 -4.69 -7.45
C ARG A 20 -4.04 -5.98 -6.63
N GLY A 21 -3.13 -6.06 -5.69
CA GLY A 21 -2.96 -7.24 -4.85
C GLY A 21 -4.22 -7.52 -4.02
N LEU A 22 -4.82 -6.48 -3.41
CA LEU A 22 -6.09 -6.60 -2.70
C LEU A 22 -7.22 -7.08 -3.62
N ASN A 23 -7.31 -6.54 -4.85
CA ASN A 23 -8.31 -6.97 -5.84
C ASN A 23 -8.17 -8.43 -6.30
N LEU A 24 -7.05 -9.09 -6.03
CA LEU A 24 -6.83 -10.51 -6.34
C LEU A 24 -7.20 -11.44 -5.17
N LEU A 25 -7.34 -10.90 -3.97
CA LEU A 25 -7.64 -11.67 -2.78
C LEU A 25 -9.15 -11.88 -2.62
N GLN A 26 -9.51 -12.98 -1.98
CA GLN A 26 -10.85 -13.19 -1.44
C GLN A 26 -10.95 -12.55 -0.06
N LYS A 27 -12.17 -12.30 0.42
CA LYS A 27 -12.43 -11.82 1.78
C LYS A 27 -11.68 -12.67 2.84
N GLY A 28 -10.94 -12.02 3.72
CA GLY A 28 -10.08 -12.65 4.72
C GLY A 28 -8.69 -13.04 4.22
N GLY A 29 -8.42 -12.91 2.92
CA GLY A 29 -7.09 -13.10 2.34
C GLY A 29 -6.11 -12.02 2.79
N MET A 30 -4.82 -12.37 2.81
CA MET A 30 -3.76 -11.51 3.35
C MET A 30 -2.81 -11.01 2.24
N LEU A 31 -2.48 -9.73 2.28
CA LEU A 31 -1.44 -9.10 1.48
C LEU A 31 -0.32 -8.61 2.41
N GLY A 32 0.91 -9.07 2.19
CA GLY A 32 2.10 -8.51 2.81
C GLY A 32 2.85 -7.62 1.83
N ALA A 33 3.36 -6.48 2.29
CA ALA A 33 4.13 -5.57 1.44
C ALA A 33 5.25 -4.87 2.22
N ILE A 34 6.35 -4.62 1.52
CA ILE A 34 7.41 -3.69 1.92
C ILE A 34 7.40 -2.58 0.87
N THR A 35 7.05 -1.36 1.27
CA THR A 35 6.95 -0.20 0.37
C THR A 35 7.67 1.00 0.96
N SER A 36 7.77 2.09 0.20
CA SER A 36 8.10 3.38 0.82
C SER A 36 7.08 3.69 1.92
N ARG A 37 7.55 4.16 3.07
CA ARG A 37 6.67 4.57 4.18
C ARG A 37 5.83 5.81 3.83
N THR A 38 6.20 6.56 2.80
CA THR A 38 5.57 7.82 2.38
C THR A 38 4.05 7.72 2.27
N GLY A 39 3.52 6.60 1.78
CA GLY A 39 2.08 6.37 1.64
C GLY A 39 1.30 6.43 2.96
N PHE A 40 1.98 6.20 4.09
CA PHE A 40 1.38 6.25 5.41
C PHE A 40 1.36 7.64 6.04
N PHE A 41 2.24 8.55 5.59
CA PHE A 41 2.46 9.85 6.25
C PHE A 41 2.14 11.05 5.36
N LEU A 42 2.40 10.98 4.06
CA LEU A 42 2.23 12.12 3.17
C LEU A 42 0.74 12.40 2.94
N SER A 43 0.36 13.67 2.98
CA SER A 43 -1.04 14.12 2.86
C SER A 43 -1.65 13.79 1.50
N SER A 44 -0.86 13.78 0.43
CA SER A 44 -1.29 13.38 -0.91
C SER A 44 -1.81 11.93 -0.99
N PHE A 45 -1.41 11.07 -0.05
CA PHE A 45 -1.87 9.68 0.07
C PHE A 45 -3.10 9.50 0.97
N THR A 46 -3.70 10.58 1.47
CA THR A 46 -4.88 10.48 2.36
C THR A 46 -6.01 9.67 1.74
N LYS A 47 -6.32 9.92 0.45
CA LYS A 47 -7.36 9.15 -0.26
C LYS A 47 -7.02 7.67 -0.37
N TRP A 48 -5.77 7.34 -0.69
CA TRP A 48 -5.30 5.95 -0.74
C TRP A 48 -5.52 5.22 0.59
N ARG A 49 -5.16 5.86 1.72
CA ARG A 49 -5.39 5.29 3.05
C ARG A 49 -6.86 5.10 3.36
N GLN A 50 -7.68 6.13 3.12
CA GLN A 50 -9.10 6.11 3.45
C GLN A 50 -9.90 5.15 2.55
N GLU A 51 -9.67 5.20 1.25
CA GLU A 51 -10.47 4.47 0.26
C GLU A 51 -9.99 3.04 0.05
N ILE A 52 -8.71 2.74 0.27
CA ILE A 52 -8.15 1.40 0.03
C ILE A 52 -7.81 0.73 1.36
N LEU A 53 -6.85 1.26 2.14
CA LEU A 53 -6.37 0.57 3.34
C LEU A 53 -7.39 0.45 4.46
N LEU A 54 -8.29 1.42 4.62
CA LEU A 54 -9.26 1.44 5.72
C LEU A 54 -10.66 0.96 5.31
N LYS A 55 -11.03 1.15 4.04
CA LYS A 55 -12.35 0.76 3.52
C LYS A 55 -12.34 -0.64 2.92
N GLU A 56 -11.37 -0.97 2.08
CA GLU A 56 -11.30 -2.25 1.34
C GLU A 56 -10.47 -3.31 2.08
N ALA A 57 -9.61 -2.88 3.01
CA ALA A 57 -8.75 -3.75 3.79
C ALA A 57 -8.77 -3.42 5.30
N ARG A 58 -8.08 -4.25 6.08
CA ARG A 58 -7.72 -4.02 7.48
C ARG A 58 -6.22 -4.16 7.65
N PRO A 59 -5.48 -3.12 8.05
CA PRO A 59 -4.11 -3.28 8.50
C PRO A 59 -4.09 -4.18 9.74
N THR A 60 -3.27 -5.23 9.70
CA THR A 60 -3.17 -6.24 10.78
C THR A 60 -1.84 -6.13 11.53
N VAL A 61 -0.78 -5.69 10.84
CA VAL A 61 0.51 -5.36 11.41
C VAL A 61 1.15 -4.25 10.59
N PHE A 62 1.95 -3.41 11.26
CA PHE A 62 2.72 -2.35 10.65
C PHE A 62 4.06 -2.21 11.39
N ALA A 63 5.15 -2.18 10.64
CA ALA A 63 6.50 -1.91 11.12
C ALA A 63 7.10 -0.76 10.29
N ASP A 64 7.46 0.32 10.98
CA ASP A 64 8.22 1.43 10.41
C ASP A 64 9.70 1.08 10.47
N LEU A 65 10.32 0.82 9.31
CA LEU A 65 11.68 0.29 9.24
C LEU A 65 12.72 1.40 9.00
N GLY A 66 12.31 2.59 8.61
CA GLY A 66 13.22 3.71 8.33
C GLY A 66 14.10 3.47 7.10
N TYR A 67 15.28 4.08 7.10
CA TYR A 67 16.22 4.11 5.98
C TYR A 67 17.08 2.84 5.86
N GLY A 68 17.54 2.53 4.64
CA GLY A 68 18.53 1.46 4.40
C GLY A 68 17.95 0.05 4.19
N VAL A 69 16.62 -0.08 4.11
CA VAL A 69 15.96 -1.38 3.84
C VAL A 69 15.96 -1.74 2.36
N MET A 70 15.82 -0.75 1.48
CA MET A 70 15.74 -0.94 0.04
C MET A 70 17.10 -0.64 -0.61
N ASP A 71 18.16 -1.34 -0.19
CA ASP A 71 19.55 -1.25 -0.70
C ASP A 71 19.93 0.15 -1.26
N SER A 72 19.98 0.28 -2.59
CA SER A 72 20.42 1.48 -3.30
C SER A 72 19.37 2.60 -3.41
N ALA A 73 18.17 2.41 -2.85
CA ALA A 73 17.09 3.39 -2.91
C ALA A 73 17.17 4.38 -1.75
N MET A 74 17.13 5.68 -2.08
CA MET A 74 17.10 6.76 -1.08
C MET A 74 15.70 6.97 -0.51
N VAL A 75 15.07 5.91 0.01
CA VAL A 75 13.72 5.94 0.59
C VAL A 75 13.70 5.25 1.95
N GLU A 76 12.84 5.74 2.83
CA GLU A 76 12.49 5.02 4.05
C GLU A 76 11.36 4.03 3.77
N ALA A 77 11.43 2.85 4.39
CA ALA A 77 10.52 1.74 4.15
C ALA A 77 9.57 1.49 5.33
N ALA A 78 8.41 0.93 5.01
CA ALA A 78 7.52 0.30 5.98
C ALA A 78 7.16 -1.11 5.49
N ALA A 79 7.04 -2.03 6.44
CA ALA A 79 6.52 -3.38 6.21
C ALA A 79 5.16 -3.52 6.89
N TYR A 80 4.18 -4.11 6.20
CA TYR A 80 2.83 -4.23 6.73
C TYR A 80 2.07 -5.39 6.10
N CYS A 81 1.06 -5.88 6.82
CA CYS A 81 0.09 -6.83 6.28
C CYS A 81 -1.32 -6.23 6.31
N LEU A 82 -2.06 -6.46 5.23
CA LEU A 82 -3.45 -6.08 5.07
C LEU A 82 -4.30 -7.34 4.91
N GLU A 83 -5.43 -7.40 5.61
CA GLU A 83 -6.48 -8.39 5.38
C GLU A 83 -7.56 -7.79 4.48
N ALA A 84 -7.92 -8.47 3.39
CA ALA A 84 -8.99 -8.05 2.49
C ALA A 84 -10.36 -8.14 3.19
N ARG A 85 -11.16 -7.07 3.15
CA ARG A 85 -12.50 -7.01 3.77
C ARG A 85 -13.64 -7.26 2.78
N LEU A 86 -13.38 -7.05 1.50
CA LEU A 86 -14.32 -7.24 0.40
C LEU A 86 -14.13 -8.61 -0.23
#